data_AF-A0A920G104-F1
#
_entry.id   AF-A0A920G104-F1
#
_cell.length_a   1.000
_cell.length_b   1.000
_cell.length_c   1.000
_cell.angle_alpha   90.00
_cell.angle_beta   90.00
_cell.angle_gamma   90.00
#
_symmetry.space_group_name_H-M   'P 1'
#
loop_
_entity.id
_entity.type
_entity.pdbx_description
1 polymer ?
#
loop_
_entity_poly.entity_id
_entity_poly.type
_entity_poly.pdbx_seq_one_letter_code
_entity_poly.pdbx_strand_id
1 'polypeptide(L)' 'MVTPSMNGILNNSILAAASICNVKEVYNIVGPKLIAALAYGTDQIDKVDMIVGPGNSYV' A
#
# COMPACT_ATOMS: atom_id res chain seq x y z
N MET A 1 -1.80 -4.32 1.00
CA MET A 1 -2.01 -3.41 -0.15
C MET A 1 -1.76 -2.00 0.32
N VAL A 2 -1.27 -1.13 -0.57
CA VAL A 2 -1.07 0.28 -0.25
C VAL A 2 -1.74 1.11 -1.31
N THR A 3 -2.53 2.10 -0.88
CA THR A 3 -3.24 2.99 -1.80
C THR A 3 -3.24 4.41 -1.24
N PRO A 4 -2.92 5.43 -2.05
CA PRO A 4 -3.09 6.81 -1.61
C PRO A 4 -4.57 7.14 -1.41
N SER A 5 -4.86 7.88 -0.36
CA SER A 5 -6.06 8.71 -0.27
C SER A 5 -5.83 10.05 -0.95
N MET A 6 -6.83 10.57 -1.65
CA MET A 6 -6.85 11.96 -2.10
C MET A 6 -7.60 12.78 -1.05
N ASN A 7 -6.93 13.77 -0.44
CA ASN A 7 -7.49 14.60 0.65
C ASN A 7 -8.03 13.78 1.85
N GLY A 8 -7.40 12.66 2.17
CA GLY A 8 -7.85 11.77 3.26
C GLY A 8 -9.04 10.88 2.89
N ILE A 9 -9.57 10.99 1.66
CA ILE A 9 -10.68 10.16 1.17
C ILE A 9 -10.10 8.98 0.37
N LEU A 10 -10.45 7.77 0.79
CA LEU A 10 -10.10 6.54 0.08
C LEU A 10 -11.10 6.27 -1.05
N ASN A 11 -10.62 5.68 -2.14
CA ASN A 11 -11.48 5.31 -3.26
C ASN A 11 -12.23 4.00 -2.96
N ASN A 12 -13.56 4.08 -2.86
CA ASN A 12 -14.41 2.93 -2.56
C ASN A 12 -14.28 1.78 -3.56
N SER A 13 -14.03 2.06 -4.85
CA SER A 13 -13.83 1.01 -5.86
C SER A 13 -12.53 0.23 -5.61
N ILE A 14 -11.47 0.90 -5.14
CA ILE A 14 -10.21 0.24 -4.77
C ILE A 14 -10.42 -0.65 -3.55
N LEU A 15 -11.14 -0.16 -2.53
CA LEU A 15 -11.44 -0.95 -1.33
C LEU A 15 -12.35 -2.15 -1.63
N ALA A 16 -13.34 -1.97 -2.51
CA ALA A 16 -14.19 -3.06 -2.97
C ALA A 16 -13.38 -4.14 -3.71
N ALA A 17 -12.49 -3.74 -4.62
CA ALA A 17 -11.61 -4.66 -5.32
C ALA A 17 -10.66 -5.40 -4.35
N ALA A 18 -10.09 -4.69 -3.38
CA ALA A 18 -9.23 -5.27 -2.35
C ALA A 18 -9.97 -6.32 -1.51
N SER A 19 -11.23 -6.05 -1.16
CA SER A 19 -12.11 -7.00 -0.46
C SER A 19 -12.38 -8.25 -1.30
N ILE A 20 -12.72 -8.10 -2.58
CA ILE A 20 -12.93 -9.22 -3.51
C ILE A 20 -11.67 -10.08 -3.66
N CYS A 21 -10.49 -9.45 -3.69
CA CYS A 21 -9.20 -10.12 -3.78
C CYS A 21 -8.68 -10.67 -2.44
N ASN A 22 -9.46 -10.56 -1.35
CA ASN A 22 -9.06 -11.00 0.01
C ASN A 22 -7.74 -10.38 0.50
N VAL A 23 -7.54 -9.09 0.22
CA VAL A 23 -6.43 -8.32 0.79
C VAL A 23 -6.59 -8.24 2.31
N LYS A 24 -5.55 -8.63 3.06
CA LYS A 24 -5.58 -8.68 4.53
C LYS A 24 -5.40 -7.31 5.19
N GLU A 25 -4.51 -6.50 4.64
CA GLU A 25 -4.09 -5.23 5.24
C GLU A 25 -4.05 -4.13 4.18
N VAL A 26 -4.51 -2.94 4.54
CA VAL A 26 -4.51 -1.75 3.67
C VAL A 26 -3.89 -0.58 4.42
N TYR A 27 -2.83 -0.01 3.85
CA TYR A 27 -2.14 1.16 4.40
C TYR A 27 -2.36 2.38 3.52
N ASN A 28 -2.54 3.55 4.14
CA ASN A 28 -2.67 4.85 3.45
C ASN A 28 -1.36 5.64 3.56
N ILE A 29 -0.31 5.14 2.89
CA ILE A 29 1.04 5.71 2.89
C ILE A 29 1.51 5.73 1.42
N VAL A 30 2.28 6.74 1.01
CA VAL A 30 2.77 6.85 -0.37
C VAL A 30 4.22 7.32 -0.46
N GLY A 31 4.84 7.02 -1.60
CA GLY A 31 6.18 7.46 -1.96
C GLY A 31 7.29 6.46 -1.58
N PRO A 32 8.57 6.83 -1.78
CA PRO A 32 9.71 5.93 -1.63
C PRO A 32 9.85 5.35 -0.21
N LYS A 33 9.39 6.10 0.79
CA LYS A 33 9.38 5.68 2.20
C LYS A 33 8.52 4.43 2.42
N LEU A 34 7.49 4.24 1.60
CA LEU A 34 6.66 3.04 1.62
C LEU A 34 7.44 1.81 1.19
N ILE A 35 8.20 1.92 0.10
CA ILE A 35 9.00 0.81 -0.43
C ILE A 35 10.01 0.37 0.63
N ALA A 36 10.64 1.33 1.32
CA ALA A 36 11.50 1.03 2.46
C ALA A 36 10.73 0.34 3.60
N ALA A 37 9.55 0.84 3.98
CA ALA A 37 8.74 0.24 5.04
C ALA A 37 8.31 -1.20 4.72
N LEU A 38 7.93 -1.48 3.48
CA LEU A 38 7.58 -2.83 3.02
C LEU A 38 8.81 -3.74 2.92
N ALA A 39 9.95 -3.22 2.48
CA ALA A 39 11.16 -4.03 2.32
C ALA A 39 11.84 -4.37 3.66
N TYR A 40 11.90 -3.41 4.58
CA TYR A 40 12.64 -3.54 5.85
C TYR A 40 11.74 -3.81 7.06
N GLY A 41 10.45 -3.52 6.94
CA GLY A 41 9.53 -3.54 8.07
C GLY A 41 9.64 -2.29 8.94
N THR A 42 8.61 -2.06 9.75
CA THR A 42 8.53 -1.06 10.82
C THR A 42 7.74 -1.66 11.98
N ASP A 43 7.60 -0.93 13.09
CA ASP A 43 6.77 -1.37 14.22
C ASP A 43 5.29 -1.61 13.85
N GLN A 44 4.81 -1.07 12.72
CA GLN A 44 3.41 -1.16 12.28
C GLN A 44 3.21 -1.89 10.95
N ILE A 45 4.29 -2.14 10.20
CA ILE A 45 4.25 -2.71 8.85
C ILE A 45 5.24 -3.86 8.83
N ASP A 46 4.74 -5.07 8.68
CA ASP A 46 5.60 -6.23 8.51
C ASP A 46 6.33 -6.17 7.17
N LYS A 47 7.59 -6.64 7.17
CA LYS A 47 8.35 -6.78 5.95
C LYS A 47 7.69 -7.80 5.02
N VAL A 48 7.80 -7.59 3.71
CA VAL A 48 7.28 -8.51 2.69
C VAL A 48 8.39 -9.12 1.86
N ASP A 49 8.15 -10.31 1.33
CA ASP A 49 9.11 -11.01 0.47
C ASP A 49 9.15 -10.46 -0.97
N MET A 50 8.05 -9.82 -1.40
CA MET A 50 7.93 -9.27 -2.76
C MET A 50 7.01 -8.04 -2.77
N ILE A 51 7.44 -7.02 -3.52
CA ILE A 51 6.66 -5.81 -3.79
C ILE A 51 6.29 -5.82 -5.27
N VAL A 52 4.99 -5.67 -5.58
CA VAL A 52 4.46 -5.59 -6.94
C VAL A 52 3.50 -4.41 -7.08
N GLY A 53 3.45 -3.84 -8.28
CA GLY A 53 2.55 -2.74 -8.63
C GLY A 53 3.30 -1.61 -9.34
N PRO A 54 2.74 -1.03 -10.41
CA PRO A 54 3.38 0.08 -11.10
C PRO A 54 3.39 1.33 -10.21
N GLY A 55 4.41 2.16 -10.37
CA GLY A 55 4.56 3.42 -9.65
C GLY A 55 5.19 4.51 -10.52
N ASN A 56 5.40 5.68 -9.92
CA ASN A 56 6.14 6.77 -10.57
C ASN A 56 7.66 6.54 -10.42
N SER A 57 8.49 7.48 -10.87
CA SER A 57 9.96 7.37 -10.83
C SER A 57 10.58 7.21 -9.42
N TYR A 58 9.80 7.43 -8.35
CA TYR A 58 10.24 7.30 -6.97
C TYR A 58 9.84 5.97 -6.32
N VAL A 59 9.06 5.14 -7.02
CA VAL A 59 8.47 3.89 -6.53
C VAL A 59 9.13 2.72 -7.23
#